data_AF-A0A3B8NU47-F1
#
_entry.id   AF-A0A3B8NU47-F1
#
_cell.length_a   1.000
_cell.length_b   1.000
_cell.length_c   1.000
_cell.angle_alpha   90.00
_cell.angle_beta   90.00
_cell.angle_gamma   90.00
#
_symmetry.space_group_name_H-M   'P 1'
#
loop_
_entity.id
_entity.type
_entity.pdbx_description
1 polymer ?
#
loop_
_entity_poly.entity_id
_entity_poly.type
_entity_poly.pdbx_seq_one_letter_code
_entity_poly.pdbx_strand_id
1 'polypeptide(L)' 'MKIGMVSPYDFTWPGGVTAHVAQLARELGRSGHEVQVLAPHSPSR' A
#
# COMPACT_ATOMS: atom_id res chain seq x y z
N MET A 1 2.99 -16.33 -0.67
CA MET A 1 2.29 -16.07 -1.96
C MET A 1 2.78 -14.75 -2.52
N LYS A 2 2.62 -14.51 -3.83
CA LYS A 2 2.85 -13.19 -4.43
C LYS A 2 1.53 -12.43 -4.51
N ILE A 3 1.47 -11.23 -3.92
CA ILE A 3 0.25 -10.43 -3.80
C ILE A 3 0.51 -9.03 -4.37
N GLY A 4 -0.28 -8.65 -5.37
CA GLY A 4 -0.33 -7.28 -5.89
C GLY A 4 -1.55 -6.54 -5.33
N MET A 5 -1.32 -5.43 -4.65
CA MET A 5 -2.38 -4.53 -4.17
C MET A 5 -2.39 -3.28 -5.04
N VAL A 6 -3.57 -2.81 -5.43
CA VAL A 6 -3.73 -1.58 -6.22
C VAL A 6 -4.60 -0.61 -5.43
N SER A 7 -4.10 0.62 -5.22
CA SER A 7 -4.83 1.70 -4.58
C SER A 7 -5.06 2.84 -5.57
N PRO A 8 -6.28 3.37 -5.70
CA PRO A 8 -6.53 4.57 -6.50
C PRO A 8 -6.08 5.85 -5.79
N TYR A 9 -5.73 5.78 -4.50
CA TYR A 9 -5.35 6.94 -3.70
C TYR A 9 -3.85 7.14 -3.67
N ASP A 10 -3.46 8.41 -3.73
CA ASP A 10 -2.08 8.86 -3.68
C ASP A 10 -1.42 8.57 -2.34
N PHE A 11 -0.28 7.88 -2.37
CA PHE A 11 0.47 7.49 -1.16
C PHE A 11 1.27 8.63 -0.52
N THR A 12 1.39 9.77 -1.20
CA THR A 12 2.06 10.98 -0.70
C THR A 12 1.22 11.67 0.38
N TRP A 13 -0.10 11.48 0.34
CA TRP A 13 -1.04 12.12 1.25
C TRP A 13 -1.59 11.11 2.26
N PRO A 14 -1.32 11.28 3.57
CA PRO A 14 -1.80 10.35 4.57
C PRO A 14 -3.34 10.41 4.67
N GLY A 15 -3.96 9.24 4.77
CA GLY A 15 -5.41 9.09 4.88
C GLY A 15 -5.79 7.68 5.31
N GLY A 16 -7.08 7.46 5.57
CA GLY A 16 -7.57 6.17 6.07
C GLY A 16 -7.24 4.99 5.13
N VAL A 17 -7.36 5.20 3.81
CA VAL A 17 -7.09 4.13 2.83
C VAL A 17 -5.60 3.85 2.67
N THR A 18 -4.76 4.89 2.61
CA THR A 18 -3.30 4.69 2.51
C THR A 18 -2.75 4.01 3.76
N ALA A 19 -3.25 4.38 4.94
CA ALA A 19 -2.94 3.70 6.20
C ALA A 19 -3.40 2.23 6.22
N HIS A 20 -4.64 1.98 5.79
CA HIS A 20 -5.19 0.61 5.74
C HIS A 20 -4.41 -0.30 4.79
N VAL A 21 -4.11 0.17 3.58
CA VAL A 21 -3.32 -0.58 2.59
C VAL A 21 -1.93 -0.89 3.13
N ALA A 22 -1.26 0.09 3.75
CA ALA A 22 0.07 -0.11 4.34
C ALA A 22 0.05 -1.13 5.50
N GLN A 23 -0.95 -1.05 6.38
CA GLN A 23 -1.12 -1.99 7.49
C GLN A 23 -1.39 -3.42 6.99
N LEU A 24 -2.29 -3.58 6.03
CA LEU A 24 -2.61 -4.88 5.45
C LEU A 24 -1.41 -5.49 4.72
N ALA A 25 -0.72 -4.71 3.89
CA ALA A 25 0.49 -5.17 3.20
C ALA A 25 1.55 -5.66 4.20
N ARG A 26 1.72 -4.94 5.31
CA ARG A 26 2.64 -5.33 6.39
C ARG A 26 2.23 -6.64 7.07
N GLU A 27 0.95 -6.84 7.40
CA GLU A 27 0.49 -8.08 8.04
C GLU A 27 0.59 -9.29 7.10
N LEU A 28 0.28 -9.11 5.82
CA LEU A 28 0.48 -10.14 4.80
C LEU A 28 1.97 -10.49 4.66
N GLY A 29 2.85 -9.48 4.71
CA GLY A 29 4.30 -9.67 4.75
C GLY A 29 4.76 -10.49 5.97
N ARG A 30 4.27 -10.16 7.16
CA ARG A 30 4.52 -10.91 8.41
C ARG A 30 4.03 -12.35 8.34
N SER A 31 3.01 -12.62 7.53
CA SER A 31 2.46 -13.96 7.28
C SER A 31 3.25 -14.76 6.22
N GLY A 32 4.40 -14.25 5.75
CA GLY A 32 5.25 -14.93 4.76
C GLY A 32 4.82 -14.72 3.31
N HIS A 33 4.16 -13.60 3.01
CA HIS A 33 3.78 -13.24 1.64
C HIS A 33 4.68 -12.14 1.07
N GLU A 34 4.96 -12.21 -0.22
CA GLU A 34 5.63 -11.15 -0.97
C GLU A 34 4.53 -10.20 -1.47
N VAL A 35 4.53 -8.95 -1.00
CA VAL A 35 3.48 -7.98 -1.28
C VAL A 35 4.06 -6.76 -1.99
N GLN A 36 3.43 -6.35 -3.09
CA GLN A 36 3.73 -5.10 -3.77
C GLN A 36 2.46 -4.24 -3.86
N VAL A 37 2.61 -2.95 -3.57
CA VAL A 37 1.52 -1.96 -3.65
C VAL A 37 1.79 -1.02 -4.81
N LEU A 38 0.85 -0.94 -5.76
CA LEU A 38 0.83 0.05 -6.82
C LEU A 38 -0.17 1.15 -6.46
N ALA A 39 0.31 2.37 -6.36
CA ALA A 39 -0.49 3.54 -6.05
C ALA A 39 0.05 4.78 -6.77
N PRO A 40 -0.79 5.78 -7.06
CA PRO A 40 -0.34 7.09 -7.52
C PRO A 40 0.64 7.73 -6.54
N HIS A 41 1.55 8.54 -7.09
CA HIS A 41 2.47 9.38 -6.34
C HIS A 41 2.48 10.78 -6.96
N SER A 42 1.98 11.76 -6.24
CA SER A 42 2.11 13.17 -6.61
C SER A 42 3.40 13.73 -6.05
N PRO A 43 4.17 14.51 -6.84
CA PRO A 43 5.32 15.24 -6.30
C PRO A 43 4.85 16.23 -5.22
N SER A 44 5.60 16.33 -4.12
CA SER A 44 5.38 17.36 -3.10
C SER A 44 5.56 18.74 -3.72
N ARG A 45 4.58 19.63 -3.52
CA ARG A 45 4.61 21.02 -3.98
C ARG A 45 5.66 21.84 -3.24
#